data_AF-A0A967VG43-F1
#
_entry.id   AF-A0A967VG43-F1
#
_cell.length_a   1.000
_cell.length_b   1.000
_cell.length_c   1.000
_cell.angle_alpha   90.00
_cell.angle_beta   90.00
_cell.angle_gamma   90.00
#
_symmetry.space_group_name_H-M   'P 1'
#
loop_
_entity.id
_entity.type
_entity.pdbx_description
1 polymer ?
#
loop_
_entity_poly.entity_id
_entity_poly.type
_entity_poly.pdbx_seq_one_letter_code
_entity_poly.pdbx_strand_id
1 'polypeptide(L)'
;MDALAIAKSGLDRYLGDVNFDYCLRPIRPPDGDSVRVNTTGGYADVVARVVRRPTDTLATWMYVVRSTGRVIHPSAGSEPQAVRTIAQFAEWHPAHITVPAAFTAANGLVRDAGGDGEFKGRDQASPSSCRLPDIHAIRTPDGGAPSSTSGFDFNGRTPYVLADETADHIVDTTGIGWATLYNGDLEADYDYIKPGDTSYPFMYIDGDHTLDADNTWVYGTLVVTGDLTITGGRLQWYGVVLVGGVIDFNSADQRFDGAVFTGLNERL
;
A
#
# COMPACT_ATOMS: atom_id res chain seq x y z
N MET A 1 -26.63 16.21 15.77
CA MET A 1 -25.77 15.10 15.27
C MET A 1 -26.15 13.85 16.05
N ASP A 2 -26.22 12.70 15.39
CA ASP A 2 -26.68 11.43 15.97
C ASP A 2 -25.51 10.62 16.56
N ALA A 3 -25.70 10.02 17.73
CA ALA A 3 -24.72 9.15 18.37
C ALA A 3 -24.37 7.94 17.50
N LEU A 4 -25.31 7.44 16.68
CA LEU A 4 -25.02 6.38 15.71
C LEU A 4 -24.03 6.84 14.62
N ALA A 5 -24.19 8.06 14.10
CA ALA A 5 -23.30 8.61 13.09
C ALA A 5 -21.88 8.81 13.65
N ILE A 6 -21.76 9.28 14.90
CA ILE A 6 -20.47 9.38 15.59
C ILE A 6 -19.85 7.99 15.79
N ALA A 7 -20.64 7.00 16.21
CA ALA A 7 -20.15 5.64 16.38
C ALA A 7 -19.63 5.03 15.05
N LYS A 8 -20.36 5.23 13.94
CA LYS A 8 -19.93 4.78 12.60
C LYS A 8 -18.64 5.47 12.18
N SER A 9 -18.59 6.80 12.24
CA SER A 9 -17.39 7.56 11.90
C SER A 9 -16.17 7.14 12.72
N GLY A 10 -16.34 6.84 14.01
CA GLY A 10 -15.26 6.31 14.84
C GLY A 10 -14.79 4.92 14.38
N LEU A 11 -15.72 4.03 14.06
CA LEU A 11 -15.40 2.69 13.55
C LEU A 11 -14.66 2.78 12.21
N ASP A 12 -15.20 3.53 11.26
CA ASP A 12 -14.63 3.70 9.91
C ASP A 12 -13.22 4.28 10.01
N ARG A 13 -13.02 5.29 10.87
CA ARG A 13 -11.69 5.88 11.08
C ARG A 13 -10.70 4.90 11.72
N TYR A 14 -11.15 4.10 12.69
CA TYR A 14 -10.27 3.12 13.32
C TYR A 14 -9.84 2.01 12.35
N LEU A 15 -10.74 1.59 11.45
CA LEU A 15 -10.44 0.55 10.45
C LEU A 15 -9.59 1.08 9.30
N GLY A 16 -9.69 2.38 8.96
CA GLY A 16 -8.91 3.01 7.90
C GLY A 16 -7.57 3.62 8.33
N ASP A 17 -7.34 3.85 9.63
CA ASP A 17 -6.06 4.38 10.12
C ASP A 17 -5.08 3.23 10.42
N VAL A 18 -3.87 3.30 9.86
CA VAL A 18 -2.78 2.36 10.14
C VAL A 18 -1.82 2.94 11.17
N ASN A 19 -1.58 2.22 12.26
CA ASN A 19 -0.54 2.56 13.22
C ASN A 19 0.80 1.96 12.80
N PHE A 20 1.87 2.72 12.95
CA PHE A 20 3.22 2.28 12.63
C PHE A 20 4.09 2.19 13.89
N ASP A 21 5.03 1.24 13.91
CA ASP A 21 6.06 1.18 14.95
C ASP A 21 7.18 2.18 14.70
N TYR A 22 8.16 2.20 15.60
CA TYR A 22 9.36 3.03 15.46
C TYR A 22 10.10 2.78 14.13
N CYS A 23 9.99 1.58 13.59
CA CYS A 23 10.58 1.18 12.31
C CYS A 23 9.64 1.44 11.11
N LEU A 24 8.57 2.21 11.29
CA LEU A 24 7.58 2.51 10.23
C LEU A 24 6.88 1.28 9.66
N ARG A 25 6.71 0.22 10.45
CA ARG A 25 6.01 -1.00 10.02
C ARG A 25 4.57 -1.00 10.55
N PRO A 26 3.57 -1.39 9.74
CA PRO A 26 2.19 -1.54 10.21
C PRO A 26 2.14 -2.44 11.45
N ILE A 27 1.59 -1.90 12.54
CA ILE A 27 1.39 -2.66 13.78
C ILE A 27 -0.01 -3.24 13.75
N ARG A 28 -0.07 -4.56 13.85
CA ARG A 28 -1.31 -5.25 14.18
C ARG A 28 -1.85 -4.76 15.53
N PRO A 29 -3.12 -4.29 15.64
CA PRO A 29 -3.66 -3.80 16.89
C PRO A 29 -3.52 -4.81 18.04
N PRO A 30 -3.02 -4.40 19.23
CA PRO A 30 -2.98 -5.27 20.38
C PRO A 30 -4.39 -5.62 20.88
N ASP A 31 -4.51 -6.68 21.66
CA ASP A 31 -5.79 -7.03 22.28
C ASP A 31 -6.18 -6.02 23.35
N GLY A 32 -7.37 -5.44 23.19
CA GLY A 32 -7.83 -4.33 24.03
C GLY A 32 -7.33 -2.96 23.57
N ASP A 33 -6.79 -2.86 22.35
CA ASP A 33 -6.45 -1.57 21.76
C ASP A 33 -7.65 -0.62 21.80
N SER A 34 -7.41 0.63 22.20
CA SER A 34 -8.47 1.59 22.49
C SER A 34 -8.07 2.99 22.03
N VAL A 35 -8.89 3.58 21.18
CA VAL A 35 -8.67 4.92 20.61
C VAL A 35 -9.92 5.76 20.81
N ARG A 36 -9.73 7.04 21.14
CA ARG A 36 -10.81 8.03 21.10
C ARG A 36 -10.71 8.84 19.81
N VAL A 37 -11.77 8.80 19.02
CA VAL A 37 -11.93 9.60 17.80
C VAL A 37 -12.83 10.79 18.11
N ASN A 38 -12.28 12.01 18.04
CA ASN A 38 -13.06 13.23 18.22
C ASN A 38 -13.74 13.61 16.91
N THR A 39 -15.03 13.95 16.98
CA THR A 39 -15.80 14.44 15.84
C THR A 39 -16.46 15.77 16.22
N THR A 40 -16.97 16.52 15.26
CA THR A 40 -17.86 17.64 15.60
C THR A 40 -19.04 17.11 16.42
N GLY A 41 -19.44 17.79 17.50
CA GLY A 41 -20.61 17.40 18.31
C GLY A 41 -20.44 16.17 19.22
N GLY A 42 -19.23 15.62 19.38
CA GLY A 42 -19.00 14.52 20.31
C GLY A 42 -17.69 13.75 20.07
N TYR A 43 -17.66 12.50 20.51
CA TYR A 43 -16.53 11.61 20.25
C TYR A 43 -16.98 10.14 20.23
N ALA A 44 -16.18 9.28 19.62
CA ALA A 44 -16.33 7.83 19.67
C ALA A 44 -15.17 7.21 20.44
N ASP A 45 -15.48 6.32 21.38
CA ASP A 45 -14.48 5.42 21.98
C ASP A 45 -14.52 4.09 21.22
N VAL A 46 -13.43 3.76 20.53
CA VAL A 46 -13.28 2.53 19.76
C VAL A 46 -12.37 1.57 20.52
N VAL A 47 -12.80 0.32 20.65
CA VAL A 47 -12.03 -0.74 21.32
C VAL A 47 -12.01 -1.99 20.45
N ALA A 48 -10.83 -2.46 20.09
CA ALA A 48 -10.62 -3.74 19.40
C ALA A 48 -10.24 -4.83 20.41
N ARG A 49 -10.91 -5.98 20.34
CA ARG A 49 -10.57 -7.16 21.13
C ARG A 49 -10.41 -8.37 20.26
N VAL A 50 -9.41 -9.18 20.54
CA VAL A 50 -9.15 -10.38 19.77
C VAL A 50 -10.13 -11.48 20.17
N VAL A 51 -10.94 -11.93 19.22
CA VAL A 51 -11.89 -13.04 19.43
C VAL A 51 -11.29 -14.38 19.03
N ARG A 52 -10.30 -14.37 18.13
CA ARG A 52 -9.56 -15.56 17.71
C ARG A 52 -8.10 -15.23 17.51
N ARG A 53 -7.24 -15.86 18.32
CA ARG A 53 -5.79 -15.91 18.09
C ARG A 53 -5.44 -17.27 17.50
N PRO A 54 -4.92 -17.33 16.28
CA PRO A 54 -4.28 -18.54 15.80
C PRO A 54 -3.03 -18.86 16.61
N THR A 55 -2.67 -20.15 16.61
CA THR A 55 -1.52 -20.68 17.34
C THR A 55 -0.19 -20.31 16.68
N ASP A 56 -0.22 -20.00 15.38
CA ASP A 56 0.91 -19.44 14.64
C ASP A 56 0.76 -17.91 14.49
N THR A 57 1.87 -17.21 14.27
CA THR A 57 1.88 -15.75 14.08
C THR A 57 1.43 -15.33 12.67
N LEU A 58 1.26 -16.30 11.78
CA LEU A 58 1.03 -16.13 10.34
C LEU A 58 -0.43 -16.30 9.91
N ALA A 59 -1.32 -16.81 10.75
CA ALA A 59 -2.72 -16.84 10.42
C ALA A 59 -3.45 -15.55 10.85
N THR A 60 -4.60 -15.35 10.21
CA THR A 60 -5.47 -14.19 10.42
C THR A 60 -5.93 -14.07 11.87
N TRP A 61 -5.78 -12.88 12.43
CA TRP A 61 -6.38 -12.54 13.72
C TRP A 61 -7.78 -11.99 13.48
N MET A 62 -8.76 -12.51 14.22
CA MET A 62 -10.11 -12.00 14.17
C MET A 62 -10.36 -11.12 15.39
N TYR A 63 -10.90 -9.94 15.13
CA TYR A 63 -11.24 -8.93 16.13
C TYR A 63 -12.74 -8.71 16.17
N VAL A 64 -13.27 -8.40 17.35
CA VAL A 64 -14.48 -7.60 17.47
C VAL A 64 -14.06 -6.16 17.75
N VAL A 65 -14.41 -5.25 16.84
CA VAL A 65 -14.16 -3.82 16.99
C VAL A 65 -15.45 -3.16 17.38
N ARG A 66 -15.47 -2.56 18.57
CA ARG A 66 -16.64 -1.90 19.14
C ARG A 66 -16.42 -0.40 19.19
N SER A 67 -17.30 0.36 18.55
CA SER A 67 -17.29 1.83 18.60
C SER A 67 -18.48 2.34 19.40
N THR A 68 -18.23 3.17 20.41
CA THR A 68 -19.26 3.82 21.24
C THR A 68 -19.24 5.32 21.01
N GLY A 69 -20.19 5.80 20.20
CA GLY A 69 -20.39 7.22 19.93
C GLY A 69 -21.13 7.91 21.06
N ARG A 70 -20.64 9.07 21.46
CA ARG A 70 -21.19 9.92 22.53
C ARG A 70 -21.38 11.33 22.00
N VAL A 71 -22.63 11.81 22.03
CA VAL A 71 -22.95 13.19 21.65
C VAL A 71 -22.72 14.10 22.84
N ILE A 72 -21.95 15.17 22.62
CA ILE A 72 -21.74 16.24 23.59
C ILE A 72 -22.28 17.54 23.00
N HIS A 73 -23.22 18.16 23.71
CA HIS A 73 -23.72 19.47 23.37
C HIS A 73 -23.11 20.50 24.33
N PRO A 74 -22.37 21.51 23.85
CA PRO A 74 -21.67 22.46 24.73
C PRO A 74 -22.58 23.14 25.76
N SER A 75 -23.84 23.42 25.38
CA SER A 75 -24.81 24.05 26.29
C SER A 75 -25.46 23.11 27.32
N ALA A 76 -25.25 21.79 27.20
CA ALA A 76 -25.83 20.78 28.10
C ALA A 76 -24.79 20.23 29.10
N GLY A 77 -23.56 20.74 29.08
CA GLY A 77 -22.46 20.31 29.94
C GLY A 77 -21.64 19.16 29.37
N SER A 78 -20.78 18.58 30.22
CA SER A 78 -19.81 17.54 29.84
C SER A 78 -20.41 16.13 29.74
N GLU A 79 -21.62 15.92 30.26
CA GLU A 79 -22.28 14.62 30.21
C GLU A 79 -22.78 14.30 28.79
N PRO A 80 -22.58 13.05 28.31
CA PRO A 80 -23.12 12.63 27.02
C PRO A 80 -24.65 12.66 27.00
N GLN A 81 -25.22 13.33 26.01
CA GLN A 81 -26.67 13.46 25.87
C GLN A 81 -27.30 12.29 25.10
N ALA A 82 -26.49 11.61 24.29
CA ALA A 82 -26.88 10.38 23.61
C ALA A 82 -25.65 9.48 23.47
N VAL A 83 -25.86 8.17 23.62
CA VAL A 83 -24.81 7.15 23.50
C VAL A 83 -25.32 6.02 22.61
N ARG A 84 -24.51 5.63 21.64
CA ARG A 84 -24.79 4.48 20.77
C ARG A 84 -23.54 3.65 20.58
N THR A 85 -23.70 2.34 20.65
CA THR A 85 -22.61 1.40 20.39
C THR A 85 -22.93 0.58 19.15
N ILE A 86 -21.93 0.44 18.28
CA ILE A 86 -21.92 -0.52 17.17
C ILE A 86 -20.72 -1.44 17.33
N ALA A 87 -20.80 -2.62 16.72
CA ALA A 87 -19.67 -3.53 16.66
C ALA A 87 -19.63 -4.23 15.30
N GLN A 88 -18.43 -4.50 14.84
CA GLN A 88 -18.15 -5.24 13.61
C GLN A 88 -17.01 -6.22 13.85
N PHE A 89 -17.05 -7.36 13.16
CA PHE A 89 -15.91 -8.25 13.09
C PHE A 89 -14.93 -7.75 12.02
N ALA A 90 -13.65 -7.75 12.36
CA ALA A 90 -12.59 -7.36 11.44
C ALA A 90 -11.48 -8.41 11.48
N GLU A 91 -10.82 -8.61 10.35
CA GLU A 91 -9.75 -9.58 10.19
C GLU A 91 -8.45 -8.87 9.83
N TRP A 92 -7.36 -9.20 10.53
CA TRP A 92 -6.02 -8.78 10.15
C TRP A 92 -5.34 -9.91 9.40
N HIS A 93 -5.29 -9.80 8.07
CA HIS A 93 -4.61 -10.77 7.20
C HIS A 93 -3.15 -10.37 7.00
N PRO A 94 -2.18 -11.24 7.35
CA PRO A 94 -0.83 -11.08 6.84
C PRO A 94 -0.82 -11.49 5.36
N ALA A 95 -0.43 -10.58 4.48
CA ALA A 95 -0.06 -10.90 3.11
C ALA A 95 1.47 -10.95 3.00
N HIS A 96 1.97 -11.92 2.23
CA HIS A 96 3.40 -12.06 1.96
C HIS A 96 3.66 -11.72 0.50
N ILE A 97 4.42 -10.66 0.26
CA ILE A 97 5.01 -10.38 -1.04
C ILE A 97 6.50 -10.62 -0.90
N THR A 98 7.08 -11.35 -1.85
CA THR A 98 8.54 -11.47 -1.93
C THR A 98 9.05 -10.28 -2.74
N VAL A 99 9.90 -9.46 -2.13
CA VAL A 99 10.47 -8.26 -2.74
C VAL A 99 11.96 -8.50 -3.02
N PRO A 100 12.31 -9.19 -4.13
CA PRO A 100 13.70 -9.49 -4.47
C PRO A 100 14.46 -8.25 -4.98
N ALA A 101 13.72 -7.28 -5.51
CA ALA A 101 14.23 -6.01 -5.99
C ALA A 101 13.20 -4.89 -5.77
N ALA A 102 13.66 -3.63 -5.72
CA ALA A 102 12.77 -2.47 -5.64
C ALA A 102 11.84 -2.39 -6.87
N PHE A 103 12.35 -2.75 -8.06
CA PHE A 103 11.58 -2.86 -9.29
C PHE A 103 11.71 -4.27 -9.86
N THR A 104 10.60 -4.97 -10.05
CA THR A 104 10.54 -6.33 -10.61
C THR A 104 9.67 -6.32 -11.87
N ALA A 105 10.23 -6.67 -13.02
CA ALA A 105 9.50 -6.66 -14.29
C ALA A 105 9.65 -7.97 -15.04
N ALA A 106 8.56 -8.67 -15.32
CA ALA A 106 8.58 -9.92 -16.09
C ALA A 106 8.57 -9.70 -17.62
N ASN A 107 8.19 -8.51 -18.09
CA ASN A 107 8.28 -8.10 -19.49
C ASN A 107 9.51 -7.23 -19.81
N GLY A 108 10.41 -7.04 -18.83
CA GLY A 108 11.58 -6.17 -18.95
C GLY A 108 11.25 -4.72 -18.60
N LEU A 109 12.26 -3.85 -18.71
CA LEU A 109 12.11 -2.42 -18.46
C LEU A 109 12.32 -1.63 -19.75
N VAL A 110 11.27 -0.99 -20.25
CA VAL A 110 11.33 -0.06 -21.38
C VAL A 110 11.30 1.37 -20.85
N ARG A 111 12.10 2.24 -21.46
CA ARG A 111 12.07 3.68 -21.21
C ARG A 111 12.37 4.42 -22.51
N ASP A 112 11.41 5.21 -22.97
CA ASP A 112 11.49 5.86 -24.29
C ASP A 112 11.91 7.34 -24.23
N ALA A 113 11.93 7.99 -23.06
CA ALA A 113 12.32 9.40 -22.94
C ALA A 113 13.10 9.75 -21.64
N GLY A 114 13.99 10.74 -21.74
CA GLY A 114 14.90 11.20 -20.67
C GLY A 114 14.21 11.82 -19.45
N GLY A 115 14.97 12.01 -18.36
CA GLY A 115 14.50 12.39 -17.01
C GLY A 115 15.26 11.64 -15.90
N ASP A 116 15.00 11.96 -14.64
CA ASP A 116 15.64 11.29 -13.50
C ASP A 116 14.68 10.26 -12.87
N GLY A 117 15.20 9.06 -12.58
CA GLY A 117 14.46 8.00 -11.90
C GLY A 117 15.28 7.38 -10.79
N GLU A 118 14.62 6.90 -9.74
CA GLU A 118 15.28 6.27 -8.60
C GLU A 118 14.87 4.80 -8.48
N PHE A 119 15.82 3.89 -8.68
CA PHE A 119 15.64 2.47 -8.39
C PHE A 119 16.66 2.04 -7.36
N LYS A 120 16.23 2.06 -6.08
CA LYS A 120 17.09 1.72 -4.97
C LYS A 120 16.52 0.56 -4.18
N GLY A 121 17.25 -0.55 -4.17
CA GLY A 121 17.00 -1.65 -3.25
C GLY A 121 17.48 -1.38 -1.82
N ARG A 122 17.55 -0.12 -1.39
CA ARG A 122 17.97 0.26 -0.03
C ARG A 122 16.78 0.78 0.73
N ASP A 123 16.62 0.33 1.97
CA ASP A 123 15.70 0.93 2.91
C ASP A 123 16.26 2.28 3.41
N GLN A 124 15.74 3.37 2.85
CA GLN A 124 16.18 4.74 3.15
C GLN A 124 15.28 5.47 4.14
N ALA A 125 14.01 5.09 4.22
CA ALA A 125 13.01 5.73 5.06
C ALA A 125 13.10 5.27 6.52
N SER A 126 13.57 4.04 6.77
CA SER A 126 13.69 3.52 8.13
C SER A 126 14.83 4.19 8.91
N PRO A 127 14.63 4.39 10.23
CA PRO A 127 15.73 4.70 11.14
C PRO A 127 16.90 3.74 10.93
N SER A 128 18.14 4.19 11.10
CA SER A 128 19.34 3.38 10.80
C SER A 128 19.38 2.04 11.54
N SER A 129 18.76 1.94 12.72
CA SER A 129 18.63 0.70 13.51
C SER A 129 17.57 -0.27 13.00
N CYS A 130 16.68 0.18 12.12
CA CYS A 130 15.56 -0.57 11.58
C CYS A 130 15.73 -0.98 10.11
N ARG A 131 16.79 -0.51 9.45
CA ARG A 131 17.00 -0.73 8.02
C ARG A 131 17.05 -2.21 7.70
N LEU A 132 16.18 -2.62 6.78
CA LEU A 132 16.24 -3.95 6.20
C LEU A 132 17.52 -4.14 5.38
N PRO A 133 17.99 -5.38 5.20
CA PRO A 133 19.11 -5.67 4.30
C PRO A 133 18.83 -5.13 2.90
N ASP A 134 19.86 -4.59 2.26
CA ASP A 134 19.76 -4.13 0.88
C ASP A 134 19.31 -5.30 -0.03
N ILE A 135 18.31 -5.04 -0.87
CA ILE A 135 17.82 -5.90 -1.96
C ILE A 135 18.34 -5.38 -3.30
N HIS A 136 18.04 -6.07 -4.40
CA HIS A 136 18.45 -5.61 -5.72
C HIS A 136 17.69 -4.32 -6.12
N ALA A 137 18.23 -3.53 -7.02
CA ALA A 137 17.51 -2.37 -7.56
C ALA A 137 16.45 -2.83 -8.57
N ILE A 138 16.86 -3.70 -9.49
CA ILE A 138 16.02 -4.22 -10.57
C ILE A 138 16.08 -5.74 -10.59
N ARG A 139 14.95 -6.37 -10.89
CA ARG A 139 14.83 -7.76 -11.29
C ARG A 139 14.11 -7.87 -12.62
N THR A 140 14.72 -8.51 -13.61
CA THR A 140 14.18 -8.67 -14.98
C THR A 140 14.58 -10.02 -15.56
N PRO A 141 13.92 -10.52 -16.62
CA PRO A 141 14.43 -11.64 -17.39
C PRO A 141 15.83 -11.35 -17.94
N ASP A 142 16.55 -12.40 -18.31
CA ASP A 142 17.80 -12.29 -19.05
C ASP A 142 17.61 -11.44 -20.32
N GLY A 143 18.42 -10.39 -20.46
CA GLY A 143 18.32 -9.42 -21.54
C GLY A 143 17.18 -8.38 -21.42
N GLY A 144 16.35 -8.46 -20.37
CA GLY A 144 15.27 -7.51 -20.09
C GLY A 144 15.69 -6.26 -19.31
N ALA A 145 16.95 -6.21 -18.87
CA ALA A 145 17.52 -5.03 -18.21
C ALA A 145 17.66 -3.87 -19.22
N PRO A 146 17.48 -2.61 -18.78
CA PRO A 146 17.60 -1.46 -19.66
C PRO A 146 19.02 -1.38 -20.24
N SER A 147 19.12 -1.13 -21.54
CA SER A 147 20.40 -1.02 -22.26
C SER A 147 21.22 0.21 -21.83
N SER A 148 20.57 1.21 -21.24
CA SER A 148 21.20 2.36 -20.60
C SER A 148 20.67 2.56 -19.19
N THR A 149 21.60 2.75 -18.25
CA THR A 149 21.34 3.15 -16.87
C THR A 149 21.42 4.67 -16.66
N SER A 150 21.68 5.43 -17.73
CA SER A 150 21.81 6.89 -17.65
C SER A 150 20.52 7.54 -17.17
N GLY A 151 20.61 8.38 -16.13
CA GLY A 151 19.45 9.03 -15.51
C GLY A 151 18.75 8.20 -14.43
N PHE A 152 19.27 7.01 -14.09
CA PHE A 152 18.82 6.24 -12.94
C PHE A 152 19.86 6.27 -11.82
N ASP A 153 19.40 6.57 -10.60
CA ASP A 153 20.17 6.34 -9.38
C ASP A 153 19.98 4.88 -8.93
N PHE A 154 21.00 4.05 -9.20
CA PHE A 154 21.04 2.64 -8.84
C PHE A 154 21.75 2.43 -7.49
N ASN A 155 21.03 1.84 -6.53
CA ASN A 155 21.60 1.49 -5.24
C ASN A 155 20.98 0.21 -4.67
N GLY A 156 21.57 -0.34 -3.61
CA GLY A 156 21.15 -1.55 -2.94
C GLY A 156 22.22 -2.64 -3.01
N ARG A 157 21.77 -3.89 -3.12
CA ARG A 157 22.63 -5.07 -3.18
C ARG A 157 23.33 -5.16 -4.52
N THR A 158 24.60 -5.53 -4.53
CA THR A 158 25.34 -5.87 -5.75
C THR A 158 25.20 -7.36 -6.09
N PRO A 159 25.00 -7.74 -7.38
CA PRO A 159 24.79 -6.85 -8.53
C PRO A 159 23.45 -6.10 -8.43
N TYR A 160 23.40 -4.82 -8.83
CA TYR A 160 22.17 -4.01 -8.69
C TYR A 160 21.01 -4.53 -9.55
N VAL A 161 21.34 -5.21 -10.66
CA VAL A 161 20.38 -5.89 -11.52
C VAL A 161 20.49 -7.39 -11.26
N LEU A 162 19.37 -7.98 -10.84
CA LEU A 162 19.18 -9.42 -10.78
C LEU A 162 18.51 -9.86 -12.08
N ALA A 163 19.30 -10.42 -12.99
CA ALA A 163 18.75 -11.08 -14.18
C ALA A 163 18.35 -12.51 -13.79
N ASP A 164 17.11 -12.90 -14.12
CA ASP A 164 16.58 -14.24 -13.95
C ASP A 164 16.34 -14.92 -15.29
N GLU A 165 16.44 -16.25 -15.32
CA GLU A 165 16.46 -17.01 -16.57
C GLU A 165 15.18 -16.87 -17.41
N THR A 166 14.00 -16.67 -16.80
CA THR A 166 12.72 -16.52 -17.52
C THR A 166 11.73 -15.55 -16.85
N ALA A 167 10.83 -14.97 -17.65
CA ALA A 167 9.71 -14.16 -17.18
C ALA A 167 8.77 -14.96 -16.26
N ASP A 168 8.47 -16.21 -16.62
CA ASP A 168 7.58 -17.09 -15.85
C ASP A 168 8.15 -17.36 -14.45
N HIS A 169 9.47 -17.59 -14.34
CA HIS A 169 10.12 -17.74 -13.05
C HIS A 169 10.02 -16.48 -12.16
N ILE A 170 10.04 -15.29 -12.75
CA ILE A 170 9.84 -14.04 -12.01
C ILE A 170 8.42 -13.99 -11.46
N VAL A 171 7.40 -14.25 -12.30
CA VAL A 171 5.99 -14.25 -11.88
C VAL A 171 5.78 -15.23 -10.72
N ASP A 172 6.22 -16.48 -10.89
CA ASP A 172 6.05 -17.57 -9.91
C ASP A 172 6.69 -17.28 -8.55
N THR A 173 7.77 -16.50 -8.52
CA THR A 173 8.55 -16.25 -7.29
C THR A 173 8.20 -14.94 -6.58
N THR A 174 7.36 -14.08 -7.17
CA THR A 174 6.88 -12.86 -6.49
C THR A 174 5.91 -13.15 -5.35
N GLY A 175 5.19 -14.27 -5.43
CA GLY A 175 4.11 -14.63 -4.51
C GLY A 175 2.81 -13.84 -4.73
N ILE A 176 2.70 -13.07 -5.81
CA ILE A 176 1.51 -12.27 -6.13
C ILE A 176 0.48 -13.18 -6.82
N GLY A 177 -0.65 -13.40 -6.17
CA GLY A 177 -1.76 -14.19 -6.70
C GLY A 177 -2.64 -13.39 -7.65
N TRP A 178 -2.19 -13.13 -8.88
CA TRP A 178 -2.95 -12.31 -9.84
C TRP A 178 -4.38 -12.77 -10.12
N ALA A 179 -4.63 -14.08 -10.13
CA ALA A 179 -5.99 -14.61 -10.25
C ALA A 179 -6.92 -14.08 -9.15
N THR A 180 -6.44 -13.92 -7.91
CA THR A 180 -7.23 -13.33 -6.82
C THR A 180 -7.47 -11.83 -6.98
N LEU A 181 -6.51 -11.11 -7.58
CA LEU A 181 -6.67 -9.70 -7.93
C LEU A 181 -7.73 -9.50 -9.04
N TYR A 182 -7.82 -10.42 -9.99
CA TYR A 182 -8.83 -10.37 -11.06
C TYR A 182 -10.24 -10.76 -10.60
N ASN A 183 -10.35 -11.72 -9.70
CA ASN A 183 -11.64 -12.26 -9.29
C ASN A 183 -12.40 -11.35 -8.31
N GLY A 184 -11.83 -10.20 -7.93
CA GLY A 184 -12.44 -9.27 -6.99
C GLY A 184 -12.43 -9.77 -5.55
N ASP A 185 -11.51 -10.68 -5.22
CA ASP A 185 -11.38 -11.22 -3.85
C ASP A 185 -10.87 -10.16 -2.86
N LEU A 186 -10.34 -9.04 -3.36
CA LEU A 186 -9.99 -7.84 -2.59
C LEU A 186 -10.88 -6.68 -3.03
N GLU A 187 -11.62 -6.11 -2.08
CA GLU A 187 -12.42 -4.89 -2.30
C GLU A 187 -11.50 -3.67 -2.26
N ALA A 188 -11.45 -2.90 -3.36
CA ALA A 188 -10.68 -1.68 -3.44
C ALA A 188 -11.36 -0.51 -2.73
N ASP A 189 -10.58 0.32 -2.06
CA ASP A 189 -11.04 1.58 -1.49
C ASP A 189 -11.40 2.59 -2.60
N TYR A 190 -10.66 2.53 -3.72
CA TYR A 190 -10.87 3.38 -4.88
C TYR A 190 -10.66 2.61 -6.19
N ASP A 191 -11.49 2.93 -7.19
CA ASP A 191 -11.35 2.52 -8.59
C ASP A 191 -10.52 3.54 -9.43
N TYR A 192 -9.82 4.45 -8.76
CA TYR A 192 -8.97 5.48 -9.34
C TYR A 192 -7.79 5.78 -8.41
N ILE A 193 -6.74 6.41 -8.95
CA ILE A 193 -5.61 6.88 -8.13
C ILE A 193 -6.07 8.06 -7.27
N LYS A 194 -5.89 7.95 -5.94
CA LYS A 194 -6.26 9.00 -4.98
C LYS A 194 -5.02 9.69 -4.39
N PRO A 195 -4.55 10.81 -4.97
CA PRO A 195 -3.45 11.56 -4.41
C PRO A 195 -3.75 12.12 -3.01
N GLY A 196 -2.72 12.14 -2.17
CA GLY A 196 -2.75 12.76 -0.84
C GLY A 196 -3.53 11.99 0.24
N ASP A 197 -4.12 10.83 -0.08
CA ASP A 197 -4.72 9.98 0.93
C ASP A 197 -3.65 9.18 1.67
N THR A 198 -3.34 9.58 2.90
CA THR A 198 -2.29 8.97 3.73
C THR A 198 -2.76 7.74 4.51
N SER A 199 -3.98 7.24 4.25
CA SER A 199 -4.50 6.00 4.86
C SER A 199 -3.84 4.73 4.32
N TYR A 200 -2.99 4.85 3.28
CA TYR A 200 -2.42 3.75 2.50
C TYR A 200 -3.52 2.89 1.84
N PRO A 201 -4.41 3.50 1.03
CA PRO A 201 -5.55 2.80 0.44
C PRO A 201 -5.11 1.70 -0.54
N PHE A 202 -6.00 0.73 -0.75
CA PHE A 202 -5.93 -0.20 -1.88
C PHE A 202 -6.70 0.38 -3.07
N MET A 203 -5.97 0.70 -4.14
CA MET A 203 -6.49 1.25 -5.39
C MET A 203 -6.42 0.20 -6.49
N TYR A 204 -7.52 0.00 -7.21
CA TYR A 204 -7.63 -1.00 -8.28
C TYR A 204 -8.19 -0.37 -9.55
N ILE A 205 -7.47 -0.47 -10.65
CA ILE A 205 -7.87 0.07 -11.95
C ILE A 205 -7.89 -1.08 -12.95
N ASP A 206 -9.07 -1.29 -13.54
CA ASP A 206 -9.24 -2.25 -14.61
C ASP A 206 -8.93 -1.61 -15.98
N GLY A 207 -8.03 -2.23 -16.73
CA GLY A 207 -7.50 -1.77 -18.01
C GLY A 207 -6.26 -0.89 -17.88
N ASP A 208 -5.99 -0.18 -18.96
CA ASP A 208 -4.85 0.74 -19.05
C ASP A 208 -5.15 2.05 -18.33
N HIS A 209 -4.12 2.70 -17.80
CA HIS A 209 -4.25 3.97 -17.10
C HIS A 209 -3.13 4.96 -17.45
N THR A 210 -3.49 6.24 -17.52
CA THR A 210 -2.51 7.33 -17.60
C THR A 210 -2.62 8.21 -16.38
N LEU A 211 -1.53 8.31 -15.61
CA LEU A 211 -1.38 9.24 -14.52
C LEU A 211 -0.62 10.48 -14.99
N ASP A 212 -1.27 11.64 -14.97
CA ASP A 212 -0.62 12.94 -15.13
C ASP A 212 -0.21 13.45 -13.74
N ALA A 213 1.09 13.35 -13.43
CA ALA A 213 1.65 13.67 -12.14
C ALA A 213 2.40 15.01 -12.18
N ASP A 214 1.76 16.07 -11.72
CA ASP A 214 2.42 17.34 -11.43
C ASP A 214 2.51 17.56 -9.92
N ASN A 215 3.73 17.44 -9.37
CA ASN A 215 4.00 17.54 -7.95
C ASN A 215 3.02 16.70 -7.10
N THR A 216 2.89 15.42 -7.46
CA THR A 216 1.86 14.51 -6.95
C THR A 216 2.45 13.51 -5.96
N TRP A 217 1.81 13.37 -4.81
CA TRP A 217 2.12 12.36 -3.79
C TRP A 217 1.00 11.35 -3.66
N VAL A 218 1.34 10.07 -3.68
CA VAL A 218 0.38 8.98 -3.55
C VAL A 218 0.90 7.96 -2.52
N TYR A 219 -0.01 7.35 -1.78
CA TYR A 219 0.28 6.36 -0.75
C TYR A 219 -0.57 5.11 -0.99
N GLY A 220 -0.07 3.97 -0.54
CA GLY A 220 -0.82 2.71 -0.54
C GLY A 220 -0.44 1.75 -1.65
N THR A 221 -1.36 0.86 -1.97
CA THR A 221 -1.19 -0.20 -2.96
C THR A 221 -1.99 0.12 -4.20
N LEU A 222 -1.35 0.16 -5.37
CA LEU A 222 -2.00 0.31 -6.66
C LEU A 222 -1.94 -1.01 -7.44
N VAL A 223 -3.06 -1.41 -8.01
CA VAL A 223 -3.16 -2.46 -9.02
C VAL A 223 -3.72 -1.85 -10.30
N VAL A 224 -3.01 -2.01 -11.41
CA VAL A 224 -3.49 -1.69 -12.77
C VAL A 224 -3.45 -2.99 -13.58
N THR A 225 -4.57 -3.42 -14.15
CA THR A 225 -4.61 -4.73 -14.85
C THR A 225 -4.00 -4.69 -16.24
N GLY A 226 -4.00 -3.52 -16.89
CA GLY A 226 -3.33 -3.25 -18.17
C GLY A 226 -2.00 -2.51 -18.02
N ASP A 227 -1.75 -1.56 -18.92
CA ASP A 227 -0.56 -0.71 -18.95
C ASP A 227 -0.71 0.53 -18.06
N LEU A 228 0.39 1.02 -17.49
CA LEU A 228 0.43 2.27 -16.72
C LEU A 228 1.39 3.27 -17.36
N THR A 229 0.87 4.37 -17.88
CA THR A 229 1.68 5.50 -18.34
C THR A 229 1.74 6.60 -17.28
N ILE A 230 2.93 7.01 -16.87
CA ILE A 230 3.15 8.10 -15.92
C ILE A 230 3.74 9.28 -16.68
N THR A 231 3.07 10.43 -16.64
CA THR A 231 3.46 11.66 -17.34
C THR A 231 3.54 12.84 -16.36
N GLY A 232 3.98 14.00 -16.84
CA GLY A 232 3.98 15.23 -16.05
C GLY A 232 5.32 15.58 -15.39
N GLY A 233 5.27 16.42 -14.37
CA GLY A 233 6.43 16.99 -13.69
C GLY A 233 7.06 16.04 -12.67
N ARG A 234 6.36 15.74 -11.58
CA ARG A 234 6.90 14.92 -10.48
C ARG A 234 5.86 13.99 -9.86
N LEU A 235 6.24 12.71 -9.72
CA LEU A 235 5.53 11.71 -8.94
C LEU A 235 6.39 11.22 -7.77
N GLN A 236 5.77 11.14 -6.59
CA GLN A 236 6.28 10.42 -5.44
C GLN A 236 5.24 9.40 -4.97
N TRP A 237 5.60 8.13 -5.00
CA TRP A 237 4.77 7.03 -4.50
C TRP A 237 5.35 6.46 -3.21
N TYR A 238 4.48 6.17 -2.23
CA TYR A 238 4.81 5.46 -0.99
C TYR A 238 3.97 4.19 -0.88
N GLY A 239 4.58 3.02 -1.12
CA GLY A 239 3.89 1.74 -1.04
C GLY A 239 4.16 0.82 -2.23
N VAL A 240 3.16 0.03 -2.62
CA VAL A 240 3.33 -1.05 -3.62
C VAL A 240 2.59 -0.69 -4.90
N VAL A 241 3.21 -0.90 -6.05
CA VAL A 241 2.59 -0.72 -7.37
C VAL A 241 2.67 -2.02 -8.14
N LEU A 242 1.53 -2.56 -8.54
CA LEU A 242 1.38 -3.78 -9.32
C LEU A 242 0.75 -3.44 -10.67
N VAL A 243 1.42 -3.76 -11.76
CA VAL A 243 0.95 -3.49 -13.11
C VAL A 243 0.96 -4.78 -13.92
N GLY A 244 -0.16 -5.07 -14.59
CA GLY A 244 -0.32 -6.28 -15.37
C GLY A 244 0.53 -6.28 -16.64
N GLY A 245 0.52 -5.16 -17.36
CA GLY A 245 1.27 -4.90 -18.58
C GLY A 245 2.60 -4.19 -18.35
N VAL A 246 2.90 -3.16 -19.13
CA VAL A 246 4.12 -2.32 -18.98
C VAL A 246 3.88 -1.08 -18.13
N ILE A 247 4.96 -0.55 -17.53
CA ILE A 247 4.97 0.80 -16.96
C ILE A 247 5.82 1.71 -17.85
N ASP A 248 5.17 2.73 -18.41
CA ASP A 248 5.82 3.78 -19.18
C ASP A 248 6.17 4.97 -18.28
N PHE A 249 7.46 5.09 -18.01
CA PHE A 249 8.04 6.12 -17.16
C PHE A 249 8.37 7.40 -17.95
N ASN A 250 7.35 8.21 -18.23
CA ASN A 250 7.42 9.43 -19.05
C ASN A 250 7.33 10.74 -18.23
N SER A 251 7.44 10.69 -16.91
CA SER A 251 7.51 11.87 -16.05
C SER A 251 8.93 12.39 -15.91
N ALA A 252 9.10 13.69 -15.60
CA ALA A 252 10.42 14.29 -15.47
C ALA A 252 11.19 13.84 -14.21
N ASP A 253 10.48 13.62 -13.07
CA ASP A 253 11.01 13.06 -11.82
C ASP A 253 10.00 12.07 -11.22
N GLN A 254 10.42 10.83 -10.98
CA GLN A 254 9.56 9.77 -10.47
C GLN A 254 10.29 8.91 -9.46
N ARG A 255 9.64 8.75 -8.31
CA ARG A 255 10.22 8.05 -7.16
C ARG A 255 9.20 7.11 -6.55
N PHE A 256 9.65 5.89 -6.28
CA PHE A 256 8.86 4.85 -5.66
C PHE A 256 9.55 4.44 -4.36
N ASP A 257 9.05 4.96 -3.25
CA ASP A 257 9.44 4.55 -1.91
C ASP A 257 8.60 3.33 -1.52
N GLY A 258 9.06 2.16 -1.97
CA GLY A 258 8.40 0.87 -1.75
C GLY A 258 8.81 -0.16 -2.79
N ALA A 259 7.86 -0.84 -3.40
CA ALA A 259 8.12 -1.90 -4.38
C ALA A 259 7.22 -1.78 -5.61
N VAL A 260 7.78 -2.01 -6.79
CA VAL A 260 7.07 -1.95 -8.06
C VAL A 260 7.21 -3.28 -8.78
N PHE A 261 6.08 -3.78 -9.29
CA PHE A 261 5.99 -5.02 -10.04
C PHE A 261 5.23 -4.80 -11.34
N THR A 262 5.75 -5.31 -12.47
CA THR A 262 5.14 -5.12 -13.79
C THR A 262 5.27 -6.37 -14.67
N GLY A 263 4.41 -6.46 -15.70
CA GLY A 263 4.45 -7.51 -16.71
C GLY A 263 3.97 -8.86 -16.23
N LEU A 264 3.23 -8.88 -15.12
CA LEU A 264 2.88 -10.11 -14.44
C LEU A 264 1.67 -10.82 -15.07
N ASN A 265 0.78 -10.10 -15.76
CA ASN A 265 -0.40 -10.68 -16.42
C ASN A 265 -0.17 -11.05 -17.88
N GLU A 266 0.73 -10.36 -18.60
CA GLU A 266 1.11 -10.70 -19.97
C GLU A 266 1.79 -12.09 -20.10
N ARG A 267 2.03 -12.74 -18.96
CA ARG A 267 2.71 -14.03 -18.83
C ARG A 267 1.82 -15.13 -18.26
N LEU A 268 0.55 -14.84 -17.96
CA LEU A 268 -0.46 -15.82 -17.53
C LEU A 268 -1.22 -16.43 -18.71
#